data_AF-A0A0J9S375-F1
#
_entry.id   AF-A0A0J9S375-F1
#
_cell.length_a   1.000
_cell.length_b   1.000
_cell.length_c   1.000
_cell.angle_alpha   90.00
_cell.angle_beta   90.00
_cell.angle_gamma   90.00
#
_symmetry.space_group_name_H-M   'P 1'
#
loop_
_entity.id
_entity.type
_entity.pdbx_description
1 polymer ?
#
loop_
_entity_poly.entity_id
_entity_poly.type
_entity_poly.pdbx_seq_one_letter_code
_entity_poly.pdbx_strand_id
1 'polypeptide(L)'
;MEETEVDKMVLTFEKYIDFQEKFGNVQNFSSDSVNVNMILDKANITGNDKENYKKAFDILLNHIHRDGLFTHDENPEACKYINYILYEQVERKDHRSYNEELIKLFHKFLVAYGEIRSKQNRCVSKIYSIDDKTYNKINELYKVYDKYKLCYRFNKDMIKWGCDKFEDFFDSYDKYMLGIESNSLAFNNILQKIQQDAENALSLYRNEKEYIYILQEHHYIQDSMDMKRKKLYQTSDEYHY
;
A
#
# COMPACT_ATOMS: atom_id res chain seq x y z
N MET A 1 23.30 3.96 -4.21
CA MET A 1 22.48 4.46 -3.09
C MET A 1 21.65 3.30 -2.59
N GLU A 2 21.68 3.02 -1.29
CA GLU A 2 21.01 1.86 -0.69
C GLU A 2 19.48 2.07 -0.67
N GLU A 3 18.72 0.99 -0.88
CA GLU A 3 17.26 1.02 -0.90
C GLU A 3 16.71 1.30 0.52
N THR A 4 15.88 2.34 0.66
CA THR A 4 15.30 2.71 1.96
C THR A 4 14.21 1.72 2.38
N GLU A 5 13.87 1.67 3.67
CA GLU A 5 12.76 0.82 4.14
C GLU A 5 11.43 1.16 3.46
N VAL A 6 11.21 2.45 3.13
CA VAL A 6 10.05 2.89 2.35
C VAL A 6 10.06 2.23 0.97
N ASP A 7 11.17 2.27 0.24
CA ASP A 7 11.27 1.68 -1.11
C ASP A 7 10.97 0.18 -1.12
N LYS A 8 11.43 -0.52 -0.07
CA LYS A 8 11.18 -1.95 0.09
C LYS A 8 9.69 -2.25 0.29
N MET A 9 8.91 -1.33 0.83
CA MET A 9 7.51 -1.54 1.25
C MET A 9 6.47 -0.88 0.35
N VAL A 10 6.79 0.27 -0.24
CA VAL A 10 5.83 1.09 -0.97
C VAL A 10 5.45 0.45 -2.30
N LEU A 11 4.18 0.60 -2.66
CA LEU A 11 3.59 0.19 -3.93
C LEU A 11 3.16 1.43 -4.72
N THR A 12 3.12 1.32 -6.05
CA THR A 12 2.45 2.32 -6.88
C THR A 12 0.94 2.26 -6.66
N PHE A 13 0.25 3.33 -7.07
CA PHE A 13 -1.21 3.39 -7.05
C PHE A 13 -1.85 2.16 -7.71
N GLU A 14 -1.42 1.82 -8.93
CA GLU A 14 -2.00 0.74 -9.72
C GLU A 14 -1.84 -0.61 -9.00
N LYS A 15 -0.67 -0.87 -8.42
CA LYS A 15 -0.39 -2.11 -7.68
C LYS A 15 -1.15 -2.17 -6.37
N TYR A 16 -1.18 -1.08 -5.61
CA TYR A 16 -1.93 -1.01 -4.37
C TYR A 16 -3.42 -1.31 -4.59
N ILE A 17 -4.04 -0.66 -5.59
CA ILE A 17 -5.44 -0.87 -5.93
C ILE A 17 -5.71 -2.28 -6.45
N ASP A 18 -4.87 -2.80 -7.34
CA ASP A 18 -4.98 -4.17 -7.87
C ASP A 18 -4.95 -5.21 -6.75
N PHE A 19 -4.00 -5.09 -5.80
CA PHE A 19 -3.92 -6.01 -4.67
C PHE A 19 -5.09 -5.82 -3.70
N GLN A 20 -5.50 -4.59 -3.41
CA GLN A 20 -6.66 -4.32 -2.57
C GLN A 20 -7.92 -4.99 -3.11
N GLU A 21 -8.15 -4.93 -4.43
CA GLU A 21 -9.30 -5.57 -5.07
C GLU A 21 -9.16 -7.10 -5.10
N LYS A 22 -7.99 -7.61 -5.48
CA LYS A 22 -7.76 -9.05 -5.54
C LYS A 22 -7.83 -9.69 -4.17
N PHE A 23 -7.26 -9.09 -3.13
CA PHE A 23 -7.30 -9.64 -1.77
C PHE A 23 -8.61 -9.36 -1.02
N GLY A 24 -9.28 -8.23 -1.31
CA GLY A 24 -10.56 -7.86 -0.70
C GLY A 24 -11.76 -8.67 -1.22
N ASN A 25 -11.68 -9.19 -2.45
CA ASN A 25 -12.66 -10.15 -2.97
C ASN A 25 -12.43 -11.52 -2.32
N VAL A 26 -13.04 -11.73 -1.15
CA VAL A 26 -13.09 -13.01 -0.44
C VAL A 26 -14.03 -13.96 -1.19
N GLN A 27 -13.59 -14.45 -2.34
CA GLN A 27 -14.08 -15.77 -2.74
C GLN A 27 -13.41 -16.74 -1.77
N ASN A 28 -14.21 -17.36 -0.91
CA ASN A 28 -13.78 -18.48 -0.08
C ASN A 28 -13.20 -19.52 -1.04
N PHE A 29 -11.88 -19.58 -1.17
CA PHE A 29 -11.24 -20.63 -1.95
C PHE A 29 -11.47 -21.92 -1.17
N SER A 30 -12.47 -22.69 -1.61
CA SER A 30 -12.90 -23.96 -1.04
C SER A 30 -11.97 -25.11 -1.46
N SER A 31 -10.67 -24.92 -1.29
CA SER A 31 -9.71 -26.03 -1.32
C SER A 31 -9.32 -26.29 0.13
N ASP A 32 -10.18 -27.03 0.84
CA ASP A 32 -10.08 -27.42 2.26
C ASP A 32 -8.84 -28.26 2.62
N SER A 33 -7.82 -28.33 1.76
CA SER A 33 -6.67 -29.22 1.94
C SER A 33 -5.63 -28.70 2.92
N VAL A 34 -5.54 -27.37 3.15
CA VAL A 34 -4.56 -26.78 4.06
C VAL A 34 -5.22 -25.70 4.91
N ASN A 35 -5.16 -25.86 6.23
CA ASN A 35 -5.63 -24.86 7.18
C ASN A 35 -4.49 -24.35 8.06
N VAL A 36 -4.72 -23.22 8.74
CA VAL A 36 -3.71 -22.57 9.58
C VAL A 36 -3.18 -23.46 10.69
N ASN A 37 -4.02 -24.25 11.35
CA ASN A 37 -3.56 -25.11 12.46
C ASN A 37 -2.57 -26.17 11.97
N MET A 38 -2.83 -26.79 10.82
CA MET A 38 -1.91 -27.75 10.21
C MET A 38 -0.52 -27.15 9.95
N ILE A 39 -0.47 -25.91 9.46
CA ILE A 39 0.79 -25.21 9.19
C ILE A 39 1.48 -24.82 10.50
N LEU A 40 0.74 -24.31 11.49
CA LEU A 40 1.28 -23.94 12.80
C LEU A 40 1.90 -25.14 13.51
N ASP A 41 1.21 -26.28 13.50
CA ASP A 41 1.70 -27.50 14.13
C ASP A 41 2.95 -28.01 13.40
N LYS A 42 2.97 -27.97 12.06
CA LYS A 42 4.16 -28.28 11.23
C LYS A 42 5.34 -27.34 11.50
N ALA A 43 5.07 -26.07 11.80
CA ALA A 43 6.06 -25.04 12.13
C ALA A 43 6.48 -25.06 13.62
N ASN A 44 5.91 -25.95 14.44
CA ASN A 44 6.07 -25.97 15.90
C ASN A 44 5.74 -24.63 16.59
N ILE A 45 4.75 -23.90 16.07
CA ILE A 45 4.25 -22.65 16.66
C ILE A 45 3.06 -22.98 17.57
N THR A 46 3.24 -22.85 18.88
CA THR A 46 2.28 -23.31 19.89
C THR A 46 2.11 -22.28 21.03
N GLY A 47 1.19 -22.56 21.96
CA GLY A 47 0.96 -21.73 23.15
C GLY A 47 0.59 -20.29 22.81
N ASN A 48 1.13 -19.35 23.60
CA ASN A 48 0.81 -17.93 23.48
C ASN A 48 1.09 -17.35 22.08
N ASP A 49 2.13 -17.81 21.37
CA ASP A 49 2.42 -17.31 20.02
C ASP A 49 1.30 -17.64 19.05
N LYS A 50 0.79 -18.88 19.11
CA LYS A 50 -0.35 -19.33 18.31
C LYS A 50 -1.61 -18.56 18.65
N GLU A 51 -1.89 -18.37 19.94
CA GLU A 51 -3.12 -17.70 20.40
C GLU A 51 -3.10 -16.20 20.09
N ASN A 52 -1.99 -15.52 20.39
CA ASN A 52 -1.86 -14.07 20.26
C ASN A 52 -1.88 -13.61 18.81
N TYR A 53 -1.35 -14.41 17.88
CA TYR A 53 -1.19 -14.04 16.48
C TYR A 53 -2.06 -14.86 15.52
N LYS A 54 -3.06 -15.60 16.03
CA LYS A 54 -3.92 -16.48 15.22
C LYS A 54 -4.52 -15.78 14.00
N LYS A 55 -5.09 -14.58 14.20
CA LYS A 55 -5.69 -13.78 13.12
C LYS A 55 -4.66 -13.38 12.07
N ALA A 56 -3.44 -13.02 12.47
CA ALA A 56 -2.38 -12.66 11.54
C ALA A 56 -1.95 -13.87 10.69
N PHE A 57 -1.88 -15.07 11.28
CA PHE A 57 -1.65 -16.31 10.52
C PHE A 57 -2.80 -16.65 9.57
N ASP A 58 -4.06 -16.43 9.97
CA ASP A 58 -5.23 -16.59 9.10
C ASP A 58 -5.19 -15.64 7.91
N ILE A 59 -4.88 -14.36 8.14
CA ILE A 59 -4.65 -13.38 7.07
C ILE A 59 -3.52 -13.82 6.16
N LEU A 60 -2.37 -14.19 6.72
CA LEU A 60 -1.20 -14.61 5.95
C LEU A 60 -1.53 -15.79 5.04
N LEU A 61 -2.17 -16.84 5.57
CA LEU A 61 -2.60 -17.99 4.76
C LEU A 61 -3.56 -17.57 3.65
N ASN A 62 -4.59 -16.79 3.97
CA ASN A 62 -5.60 -16.36 3.00
C ASN A 62 -4.99 -15.59 1.82
N HIS A 63 -3.92 -14.84 2.04
CA HIS A 63 -3.25 -14.08 0.99
C HIS A 63 -2.28 -14.94 0.18
N ILE A 64 -1.40 -15.71 0.83
CA ILE A 64 -0.41 -16.53 0.11
C ILE A 64 -1.05 -17.70 -0.64
N HIS A 65 -2.23 -18.16 -0.24
CA HIS A 65 -2.93 -19.26 -0.88
C HIS A 65 -3.58 -18.88 -2.22
N ARG A 66 -3.61 -17.58 -2.58
CA ARG A 66 -4.13 -17.13 -3.88
C ARG A 66 -3.19 -17.50 -5.02
N ASP A 67 -3.28 -18.74 -5.50
CA ASP A 67 -2.41 -19.29 -6.55
C ASP A 67 -2.30 -18.41 -7.80
N GLY A 68 -3.39 -17.74 -8.20
CA GLY A 68 -3.39 -16.82 -9.35
C GLY A 68 -2.50 -15.57 -9.20
N LEU A 69 -2.08 -15.22 -7.97
CA LEU A 69 -1.14 -14.13 -7.70
C LEU A 69 0.32 -14.59 -7.62
N PHE A 70 0.55 -15.90 -7.49
CA PHE A 70 1.86 -16.52 -7.25
C PHE A 70 2.15 -17.61 -8.28
N THR A 71 1.82 -17.37 -9.55
CA THR A 71 1.98 -18.31 -10.66
C THR A 71 3.42 -18.76 -10.90
N HIS A 72 4.42 -17.98 -10.45
CA HIS A 72 5.86 -18.25 -10.58
C HIS A 72 6.58 -18.18 -9.22
N ASP A 73 5.94 -18.72 -8.18
CA ASP A 73 6.43 -18.87 -6.80
C ASP A 73 6.62 -17.58 -5.98
N GLU A 74 7.20 -16.52 -6.53
CA GLU A 74 7.32 -15.22 -5.84
C GLU A 74 6.62 -14.09 -6.60
N ASN A 75 5.91 -13.26 -5.85
CA ASN A 75 5.40 -11.98 -6.31
C ASN A 75 5.80 -10.92 -5.26
N PRO A 76 6.97 -10.26 -5.44
CA PRO A 76 7.50 -9.35 -4.44
C PRO A 76 6.53 -8.23 -4.06
N GLU A 77 5.82 -7.65 -5.02
CA GLU A 77 4.86 -6.57 -4.78
C GLU A 77 3.64 -7.06 -3.97
N ALA A 78 3.14 -8.27 -4.25
CA ALA A 78 2.09 -8.88 -3.44
C ALA A 78 2.57 -9.11 -2.00
N CYS A 79 3.82 -9.53 -1.82
CA CYS A 79 4.40 -9.69 -0.49
C CYS A 79 4.54 -8.36 0.27
N LYS A 80 4.86 -7.26 -0.42
CA LYS A 80 4.83 -5.90 0.20
C LYS A 80 3.44 -5.57 0.73
N TYR A 81 2.40 -5.83 -0.07
CA TYR A 81 1.01 -5.62 0.34
C TYR A 81 0.63 -6.49 1.54
N ILE A 82 1.00 -7.78 1.53
CA ILE A 82 0.76 -8.69 2.65
C ILE A 82 1.46 -8.19 3.91
N ASN A 83 2.72 -7.78 3.82
CA ASN A 83 3.47 -7.24 4.95
C ASN A 83 2.78 -5.98 5.55
N TYR A 84 2.28 -5.10 4.69
CA TYR A 84 1.49 -3.92 5.10
C TYR A 84 0.20 -4.29 5.85
N ILE A 85 -0.57 -5.26 5.34
CA ILE A 85 -1.82 -5.70 5.98
C ILE A 85 -1.56 -6.41 7.31
N LEU A 86 -0.48 -7.20 7.40
CA LEU A 86 -0.11 -7.87 8.64
C LEU A 86 0.31 -6.87 9.72
N TYR A 87 1.07 -5.84 9.37
CA TYR A 87 1.41 -4.76 10.29
C TYR A 87 0.14 -4.08 10.81
N GLU A 88 -0.78 -3.69 9.91
CA GLU A 88 -2.05 -3.06 10.31
C GLU A 88 -2.83 -3.96 11.29
N GLN A 89 -2.95 -5.25 10.97
CA GLN A 89 -3.65 -6.19 11.83
C GLN A 89 -3.01 -6.28 13.22
N VAL A 90 -1.70 -6.45 13.27
CA VAL A 90 -0.99 -6.77 14.52
C VAL A 90 -0.84 -5.53 15.40
N GLU A 91 -0.32 -4.43 14.87
CA GLU A 91 -0.01 -3.22 15.65
C GLU A 91 -1.22 -2.32 15.84
N ARG A 92 -2.03 -2.13 14.79
CA ARG A 92 -3.13 -1.16 14.84
C ARG A 92 -4.44 -1.75 15.36
N LYS A 93 -4.76 -3.00 15.02
CA LYS A 93 -6.03 -3.64 15.39
C LYS A 93 -5.90 -4.51 16.63
N ASP A 94 -4.86 -5.32 16.73
CA ASP A 94 -4.66 -6.23 17.87
C ASP A 94 -3.75 -5.62 18.97
N HIS A 95 -3.14 -4.46 18.73
CA HIS A 95 -2.26 -3.72 19.66
C HIS A 95 -1.09 -4.57 20.21
N ARG A 96 -0.43 -5.29 19.31
CA ARG A 96 0.73 -6.16 19.58
C ARG A 96 1.92 -5.75 18.74
N SER A 97 3.11 -6.16 19.18
CA SER A 97 4.35 -5.79 18.49
C SER A 97 4.56 -6.56 17.19
N TYR A 98 4.79 -5.84 16.10
CA TYR A 98 5.20 -6.34 14.79
C TYR A 98 6.74 -6.31 14.66
N ASN A 99 7.40 -7.09 15.51
CA ASN A 99 8.85 -7.09 15.65
C ASN A 99 9.52 -8.29 14.98
N GLU A 100 10.85 -8.30 14.98
CA GLU A 100 11.67 -9.39 14.43
C GLU A 100 11.34 -10.79 15.00
N GLU A 101 10.85 -10.89 16.23
CA GLU A 101 10.44 -12.19 16.79
C GLU A 101 9.19 -12.72 16.09
N LEU A 102 8.18 -11.86 15.88
CA LEU A 102 6.99 -12.22 15.12
C LEU A 102 7.31 -12.53 13.65
N ILE A 103 8.21 -11.76 13.03
CA ILE A 103 8.64 -12.01 11.65
C ILE A 103 9.27 -13.41 11.50
N LYS A 104 10.10 -13.83 12.46
CA LYS A 104 10.65 -15.20 12.48
C LYS A 104 9.54 -16.26 12.57
N LEU A 105 8.45 -15.99 13.30
CA LEU A 105 7.30 -16.90 13.32
C LEU A 105 6.58 -16.94 11.97
N PHE A 106 6.40 -15.81 11.29
CA PHE A 106 5.85 -15.80 9.93
C PHE A 106 6.75 -16.54 8.95
N HIS A 107 8.07 -16.39 9.02
CA HIS A 107 8.99 -17.16 8.17
C HIS A 107 8.86 -18.66 8.39
N LYS A 108 8.82 -19.11 9.65
CA LYS A 108 8.59 -20.53 9.98
C LYS A 108 7.25 -21.02 9.42
N PHE A 109 6.20 -20.22 9.55
CA PHE A 109 4.89 -20.51 9.00
C PHE A 109 4.92 -20.64 7.47
N LEU A 110 5.57 -19.72 6.77
CA LEU A 110 5.68 -19.73 5.31
C LEU A 110 6.50 -20.90 4.78
N VAL A 111 7.60 -21.25 5.44
CA VAL A 111 8.39 -22.44 5.11
C VAL A 111 7.56 -23.71 5.28
N ALA A 112 6.85 -23.84 6.41
CA ALA A 112 5.97 -24.98 6.67
C ALA A 112 4.82 -25.07 5.64
N TYR A 113 4.23 -23.95 5.26
CA TYR A 113 3.24 -23.88 4.17
C TYR A 113 3.83 -24.40 2.85
N GLY A 114 5.04 -23.94 2.50
CA GLY A 114 5.77 -24.38 1.33
C GLY A 114 6.00 -25.88 1.30
N GLU A 115 6.45 -26.47 2.40
CA GLU A 115 6.64 -27.92 2.53
C GLU A 115 5.35 -28.71 2.29
N ILE A 116 4.20 -28.20 2.77
CA ILE A 116 2.89 -28.83 2.58
C ILE A 116 2.41 -28.71 1.11
N ARG A 117 2.74 -27.60 0.43
CA ARG A 117 2.23 -27.23 -0.90
C ARG A 117 3.25 -27.43 -2.05
N SER A 118 4.12 -28.43 -1.94
CA SER A 118 5.11 -28.80 -2.97
C SER A 118 6.29 -27.83 -3.12
N LYS A 119 6.88 -27.41 -1.99
CA LYS A 119 8.09 -26.58 -1.89
C LYS A 119 7.95 -25.15 -2.47
N GLN A 120 6.77 -24.57 -2.33
CA GLN A 120 6.53 -23.16 -2.68
C GLN A 120 7.25 -22.23 -1.69
N ASN A 121 7.96 -21.21 -2.18
CA ASN A 121 8.67 -20.25 -1.33
C ASN A 121 8.00 -18.86 -1.29
N ARG A 122 6.67 -18.84 -1.22
CA ARG A 122 5.87 -17.60 -1.28
C ARG A 122 6.19 -16.68 -0.09
N CYS A 123 6.68 -15.48 -0.39
CA CYS A 123 6.95 -14.40 0.56
C CYS A 123 7.90 -14.71 1.73
N VAL A 124 8.57 -15.88 1.76
CA VAL A 124 9.43 -16.30 2.89
C VAL A 124 10.49 -15.23 3.21
N SER A 125 11.11 -14.66 2.18
CA SER A 125 12.16 -13.64 2.34
C SER A 125 11.66 -12.19 2.25
N LYS A 126 10.33 -12.00 2.12
CA LYS A 126 9.72 -10.70 1.76
C LYS A 126 8.76 -10.15 2.80
N ILE A 127 8.58 -10.87 3.92
CA ILE A 127 7.94 -10.37 5.14
C ILE A 127 9.06 -9.97 6.10
N TYR A 128 9.04 -8.74 6.60
CA TYR A 128 10.06 -8.19 7.49
C TYR A 128 9.45 -7.14 8.41
N SER A 129 10.14 -6.82 9.50
CA SER A 129 9.65 -5.83 10.46
C SER A 129 9.64 -4.45 9.80
N ILE A 130 8.70 -3.60 10.21
CA ILE A 130 8.52 -2.27 9.62
C ILE A 130 8.54 -1.27 10.76
N ASP A 131 9.35 -0.21 10.65
CA ASP A 131 9.27 0.90 11.59
C ASP A 131 7.91 1.61 11.52
N ASP A 132 7.38 2.02 12.67
CA ASP A 132 6.09 2.71 12.77
C ASP A 132 6.02 3.97 11.89
N LYS A 133 7.13 4.72 11.77
CA LYS A 133 7.18 5.91 10.92
C LYS A 133 7.11 5.54 9.44
N THR A 134 7.78 4.46 9.04
CA THR A 134 7.72 3.94 7.66
C THR A 134 6.32 3.47 7.32
N TYR A 135 5.69 2.70 8.21
CA TYR A 135 4.31 2.27 8.03
C TYR A 135 3.37 3.47 7.91
N ASN A 136 3.45 4.45 8.82
CA ASN A 136 2.59 5.63 8.79
C ASN A 136 2.76 6.44 7.49
N LYS A 137 4.00 6.61 7.04
CA LYS A 137 4.32 7.29 5.79
C LYS A 137 3.62 6.62 4.59
N ILE A 138 3.69 5.28 4.50
CA ILE A 138 3.05 4.52 3.42
C ILE A 138 1.53 4.49 3.57
N ASN A 139 1.02 4.35 4.79
CA ASN A 139 -0.41 4.35 5.07
C ASN A 139 -1.08 5.66 4.66
N GLU A 140 -0.45 6.81 4.95
CA GLU A 140 -0.99 8.11 4.50
C GLU A 140 -0.98 8.24 2.97
N LEU A 141 0.05 7.72 2.28
CA LEU A 141 0.04 7.63 0.82
C LEU A 141 -1.11 6.76 0.30
N TYR A 142 -1.33 5.59 0.91
CA TYR A 142 -2.41 4.68 0.51
C TYR A 142 -3.80 5.28 0.76
N LYS A 143 -3.98 6.11 1.79
CA LYS A 143 -5.22 6.90 1.96
C LYS A 143 -5.43 7.91 0.84
N VAL A 144 -4.36 8.53 0.32
CA VAL A 144 -4.44 9.38 -0.89
C VAL A 144 -4.85 8.54 -2.09
N TYR A 145 -4.28 7.35 -2.25
CA TYR A 145 -4.65 6.41 -3.32
C TYR A 145 -6.11 5.98 -3.26
N ASP A 146 -6.63 5.63 -2.08
CA ASP A 146 -8.04 5.26 -1.90
C ASP A 146 -8.99 6.38 -2.34
N LYS A 147 -8.65 7.64 -2.02
CA LYS A 147 -9.43 8.81 -2.45
C LYS A 147 -9.29 9.05 -3.95
N TYR A 148 -8.09 8.93 -4.51
CA TYR A 148 -7.86 9.06 -5.95
C TYR A 148 -8.63 8.00 -6.76
N LYS A 149 -8.71 6.76 -6.25
CA LYS A 149 -9.49 5.68 -6.86
C LYS A 149 -10.95 6.08 -7.10
N LEU A 150 -11.54 6.88 -6.20
CA LEU A 150 -12.90 7.38 -6.36
C LEU A 150 -12.98 8.40 -7.51
N CYS A 151 -11.96 9.23 -7.67
CA CYS A 151 -11.88 10.24 -8.74
C CYS A 151 -11.64 9.60 -10.13
N TYR A 152 -10.78 8.58 -10.20
CA TYR A 152 -10.37 7.92 -11.44
C TYR A 152 -11.54 7.32 -12.25
N ARG A 153 -12.68 7.04 -11.60
CA ARG A 153 -13.88 6.46 -12.24
C ARG A 153 -14.74 7.51 -12.96
N PHE A 154 -14.48 8.79 -12.77
CA PHE A 154 -15.26 9.86 -13.39
C PHE A 154 -14.73 10.19 -14.79
N ASN A 155 -15.66 10.24 -15.75
CA ASN A 155 -15.44 10.92 -17.02
C ASN A 155 -15.95 12.36 -16.92
N LYS A 156 -15.67 13.18 -17.94
CA LYS A 156 -16.05 14.61 -17.97
C LYS A 156 -17.52 14.82 -17.60
N ASP A 157 -18.43 14.08 -18.21
CA ASP A 157 -19.89 14.27 -18.07
C ASP A 157 -20.44 13.95 -16.66
N MET A 158 -19.66 13.26 -15.83
CA MET A 158 -20.09 12.80 -14.50
C MET A 158 -19.49 13.61 -13.35
N ILE A 159 -18.57 14.54 -13.62
CA ILE A 159 -17.78 15.23 -12.58
C ILE A 159 -18.64 16.08 -11.64
N LYS A 160 -19.68 16.75 -12.13
CA LYS A 160 -20.63 17.49 -11.28
C LYS A 160 -21.22 16.68 -10.12
N TRP A 161 -21.27 15.36 -10.25
CA TRP A 161 -21.77 14.44 -9.21
C TRP A 161 -20.68 13.96 -8.25
N GLY A 162 -19.42 14.32 -8.52
CA GLY A 162 -18.23 13.86 -7.81
C GLY A 162 -17.40 14.97 -7.17
N CYS A 163 -17.84 16.24 -7.20
CA CYS A 163 -17.05 17.38 -6.70
C CYS A 163 -16.45 17.13 -5.31
N ASP A 164 -17.27 16.69 -4.35
CA ASP A 164 -16.83 16.38 -2.99
C ASP A 164 -15.70 15.33 -2.96
N LYS A 165 -15.69 14.37 -3.91
CA LYS A 165 -14.64 13.34 -4.00
C LYS A 165 -13.32 13.90 -4.51
N PHE A 166 -13.38 14.82 -5.46
CA PHE A 166 -12.19 15.53 -5.93
C PHE A 166 -11.64 16.44 -4.83
N GLU A 167 -12.50 17.16 -4.11
CA GLU A 167 -12.10 18.00 -2.96
C GLU A 167 -11.46 17.16 -1.85
N ASP A 168 -12.11 16.07 -1.43
CA ASP A 168 -11.58 15.12 -0.45
C ASP A 168 -10.18 14.59 -0.86
N PHE A 169 -10.00 14.30 -2.15
CA PHE A 169 -8.74 13.84 -2.71
C PHE A 169 -7.66 14.93 -2.67
N PHE A 170 -7.95 16.14 -3.18
CA PHE A 170 -6.97 17.24 -3.21
C PHE A 170 -6.53 17.65 -1.81
N ASP A 171 -7.45 17.75 -0.85
CA ASP A 171 -7.11 18.05 0.54
C ASP A 171 -6.15 17.00 1.13
N SER A 172 -6.40 15.72 0.83
CA SER A 172 -5.52 14.62 1.27
C SER A 172 -4.16 14.67 0.61
N TYR A 173 -4.15 14.89 -0.70
CA TYR A 173 -2.95 14.96 -1.52
C TYR A 173 -2.07 16.12 -1.07
N ASP A 174 -2.64 17.32 -0.90
CA ASP A 174 -1.90 18.50 -0.48
C ASP A 174 -1.29 18.31 0.91
N LYS A 175 -2.08 17.80 1.86
CA LYS A 175 -1.61 17.48 3.21
C LYS A 175 -0.45 16.48 3.20
N TYR A 176 -0.59 15.39 2.45
CA TYR A 176 0.47 14.38 2.33
C TYR A 176 1.73 14.96 1.69
N MET A 177 1.58 15.63 0.54
CA MET A 177 2.70 16.22 -0.20
C MET A 177 3.36 17.40 0.53
N LEU A 178 2.67 18.07 1.47
CA LEU A 178 3.26 19.11 2.32
C LEU A 178 4.17 18.52 3.42
N GLY A 179 3.78 17.37 3.97
CA GLY A 179 4.48 16.76 5.10
C GLY A 179 5.52 15.70 4.70
N ILE A 180 5.62 15.33 3.42
CA ILE A 180 6.48 14.24 2.98
C ILE A 180 7.90 14.71 2.65
N GLU A 181 8.88 14.02 3.23
CA GLU A 181 10.28 14.11 2.84
C GLU A 181 10.75 12.76 2.29
N SER A 182 11.57 12.81 1.25
CA SER A 182 12.13 11.64 0.57
C SER A 182 13.54 11.93 0.09
N ASN A 183 14.47 11.05 0.47
CA ASN A 183 15.85 11.04 0.00
C ASN A 183 16.12 9.84 -0.94
N SER A 184 15.06 9.19 -1.43
CA SER A 184 15.17 8.03 -2.32
C SER A 184 14.65 8.36 -3.71
N LEU A 185 15.45 8.01 -4.72
CA LEU A 185 15.04 8.11 -6.12
C LEU A 185 13.79 7.25 -6.41
N ALA A 186 13.71 6.04 -5.85
CA ALA A 186 12.61 5.12 -6.11
C ALA A 186 11.30 5.68 -5.53
N PHE A 187 11.31 6.13 -4.27
CA PHE A 187 10.15 6.79 -3.68
C PHE A 187 9.81 8.12 -4.36
N ASN A 188 10.80 8.91 -4.79
CA ASN A 188 10.56 10.14 -5.55
C ASN A 188 9.82 9.87 -6.87
N ASN A 189 10.13 8.79 -7.57
CA ASN A 189 9.40 8.40 -8.78
C ASN A 189 7.92 8.09 -8.49
N ILE A 190 7.63 7.48 -7.33
CA ILE A 190 6.25 7.24 -6.89
C ILE A 190 5.52 8.55 -6.57
N LEU A 191 6.21 9.49 -5.91
CA LEU A 191 5.67 10.83 -5.63
C LEU A 191 5.38 11.62 -6.91
N GLN A 192 6.27 11.55 -7.90
CA GLN A 192 6.05 12.17 -9.22
C GLN A 192 4.85 11.55 -9.94
N LYS A 193 4.66 10.23 -9.84
CA LYS A 193 3.53 9.55 -10.47
C LYS A 193 2.20 10.00 -9.87
N ILE A 194 2.08 10.07 -8.54
CA ILE A 194 0.85 10.57 -7.91
C ILE A 194 0.62 12.07 -8.17
N GLN A 195 1.68 12.86 -8.34
CA GLN A 195 1.55 14.24 -8.79
C GLN A 195 0.94 14.33 -10.20
N GLN A 196 1.41 13.52 -11.16
CA GLN A 196 0.82 13.48 -12.50
C GLN A 196 -0.64 13.05 -12.47
N ASP A 197 -0.97 12.06 -11.64
CA ASP A 197 -2.34 11.59 -11.44
C ASP A 197 -3.23 12.71 -10.84
N ALA A 198 -2.70 13.50 -9.91
CA ALA A 198 -3.38 14.69 -9.36
C ALA A 198 -3.59 15.79 -10.42
N GLU A 199 -2.59 16.06 -11.26
CA GLU A 199 -2.71 17.01 -12.38
C GLU A 199 -3.80 16.59 -13.38
N ASN A 200 -3.88 15.30 -13.69
CA ASN A 200 -4.93 14.74 -14.54
C ASN A 200 -6.31 14.89 -13.91
N ALA A 201 -6.46 14.57 -12.62
CA ALA A 201 -7.70 14.78 -11.88
C ALA A 201 -8.12 16.26 -11.86
N LEU A 202 -7.15 17.17 -11.70
CA LEU A 202 -7.40 18.60 -11.64
C LEU A 202 -7.86 19.14 -13.00
N SER A 203 -7.26 18.66 -14.09
CA SER A 203 -7.68 18.99 -15.45
C SER A 203 -9.13 18.58 -15.68
N LEU A 204 -9.52 17.37 -15.27
CA LEU A 204 -10.91 16.92 -15.31
C LEU A 204 -11.82 17.86 -14.50
N TYR A 205 -11.49 18.09 -13.22
CA TYR A 205 -12.28 18.92 -12.30
C TYR A 205 -12.47 20.36 -12.79
N ARG A 206 -11.46 20.98 -13.42
CA ARG A 206 -11.51 22.35 -13.95
C ARG A 206 -12.40 22.51 -15.17
N ASN A 207 -12.44 21.51 -16.06
CA ASN A 207 -13.30 21.55 -17.24
C ASN A 207 -14.80 21.67 -16.88
N GLU A 208 -15.18 21.34 -15.65
CA GLU A 208 -16.56 21.53 -15.15
C GLU A 208 -16.75 22.84 -14.39
N LYS A 209 -15.68 23.42 -13.80
CA LYS A 209 -15.75 24.76 -13.21
C LYS A 209 -15.80 25.89 -14.23
N GLU A 210 -15.49 25.63 -15.51
CA GLU A 210 -15.89 26.54 -16.59
C GLU A 210 -17.42 26.64 -16.76
N TYR A 211 -18.20 25.73 -16.14
CA TYR A 211 -19.66 25.78 -16.10
C TYR A 211 -20.25 26.33 -14.77
N ILE A 212 -19.46 26.55 -13.73
CA ILE A 212 -19.92 27.11 -12.45
C ILE A 212 -18.96 28.21 -11.98
N TYR A 213 -19.39 29.46 -12.11
CA TYR A 213 -18.86 30.61 -11.35
C TYR A 213 -18.75 30.22 -9.87
N ILE A 214 -17.56 29.84 -9.39
CA ILE A 214 -17.01 30.02 -8.02
C ILE A 214 -15.56 29.46 -8.06
N LEU A 215 -14.58 30.35 -8.25
CA LEU A 215 -13.14 30.04 -8.16
C LEU A 215 -12.41 31.02 -7.24
N GLN A 216 -13.06 31.53 -6.18
CA GLN A 216 -12.37 32.41 -5.23
C GLN A 216 -11.64 31.66 -4.10
N GLU A 217 -11.88 30.37 -3.87
CA GLU A 217 -11.18 29.60 -2.82
C GLU A 217 -10.08 28.63 -3.33
N HIS A 218 -10.02 28.32 -4.63
CA HIS A 218 -9.12 27.27 -5.16
C HIS A 218 -7.80 27.74 -5.80
N HIS A 219 -7.50 29.05 -5.77
CA HIS A 219 -6.19 29.57 -6.20
C HIS A 219 -5.03 28.97 -5.36
N TYR A 220 -5.30 28.56 -4.13
CA TYR A 220 -4.32 28.00 -3.20
C TYR A 220 -3.75 26.63 -3.64
N ILE A 221 -4.53 25.81 -4.35
CA ILE A 221 -4.13 24.46 -4.78
C ILE A 221 -3.08 24.56 -5.90
N GLN A 222 -3.25 25.50 -6.83
CA GLN A 222 -2.30 25.70 -7.93
C GLN A 222 -0.97 26.27 -7.42
N ASP A 223 -1.02 27.24 -6.51
CA ASP A 223 0.19 27.82 -5.92
C ASP A 223 0.97 26.80 -5.05
N SER A 224 0.27 25.87 -4.38
CA SER A 224 0.87 24.74 -3.65
C SER A 224 1.61 23.77 -4.57
N MET A 225 0.98 23.39 -5.69
CA MET A 225 1.57 22.49 -6.70
C MET A 225 2.79 23.11 -7.38
N ASP A 226 2.71 24.38 -7.80
CA ASP A 226 3.80 25.09 -8.46
C ASP A 226 4.99 25.37 -7.53
N MET A 227 4.74 25.61 -6.24
CA MET A 227 5.79 25.80 -5.23
C MET A 227 6.53 24.49 -4.89
N LYS A 228 5.84 23.34 -4.88
CA LYS A 228 6.45 22.02 -4.63
C LYS A 228 7.25 21.49 -5.82
N ARG A 229 6.81 21.80 -7.05
CA ARG A 229 7.57 21.53 -8.28
C ARG A 229 9.01 22.05 -8.16
N LYS A 230 9.19 23.26 -7.65
CA LYS A 230 10.51 23.86 -7.42
C LYS A 230 11.37 23.10 -6.40
N LYS A 231 10.79 22.56 -5.32
CA LYS A 231 11.54 21.81 -4.30
C LYS A 231 12.00 20.43 -4.80
N LEU A 232 11.13 19.68 -5.49
CA LEU A 232 11.48 18.35 -6.01
C LEU A 232 12.60 18.41 -7.06
N TYR A 233 12.59 19.42 -7.94
CA TYR A 233 13.65 19.62 -8.94
C TYR A 233 14.96 20.15 -8.32
N GLN A 234 14.89 21.00 -7.28
CA GLN A 234 16.11 21.43 -6.56
C GLN A 234 16.84 20.25 -5.91
N THR A 235 16.10 19.30 -5.34
CA THR A 235 16.70 18.08 -4.78
C THR A 235 17.19 17.07 -5.81
N SER A 236 16.77 17.12 -7.07
CA SER A 236 17.32 16.22 -8.12
C SER A 236 18.62 16.75 -8.73
N ASP A 237 18.76 18.08 -8.80
CA ASP A 237 19.92 18.73 -9.43
C ASP A 237 21.16 18.73 -8.51
N GLU A 238 20.98 18.63 -7.19
CA GLU A 238 22.09 18.54 -6.21
C GLU A 238 22.82 17.18 -6.21
N TYR A 239 22.32 16.16 -6.92
CA TYR A 239 22.97 14.84 -7.05
C TYR A 239 23.64 14.58 -8.41
N HIS A 240 23.81 15.62 -9.24
CA HIS A 240 24.49 15.54 -10.53
C HIS A 240 25.93 16.09 -10.56
N TYR A 241 26.58 16.25 -9.40
CA TYR A 241 28.01 16.61 -9.29
C TYR A 241 28.82 15.59 -8.49
#